data_AF-A0A1H2IKM6-F1
#
_entry.id   AF-A0A1H2IKM6-F1
#
_cell.length_a   1.000
_cell.length_b   1.000
_cell.length_c   1.000
_cell.angle_alpha   90.00
_cell.angle_beta   90.00
_cell.angle_gamma   90.00
#
_symmetry.space_group_name_H-M   'P 1'
#
loop_
_entity.id
_entity.type
_entity.pdbx_description
1 polymer ?
#
loop_
_entity_poly.entity_id
_entity_poly.type
_entity_poly.pdbx_seq_one_letter_code
_entity_poly.pdbx_strand_id
1 'polypeptide(L)'
;MSLLKFASMTCIALTLGACQSVFQPAVQKPLAFANDASEQVKAGCTGQDCPLVNIDTLHFPDAPKLDAMIENRLLRMTVNSPDDKLAPSLNAYREHFLRTADSRNSTYLQAKVREQHDGLVIVELSSYLDTGGAHGMPGRGFINYSRSQQKDVTLQDMLLPGQEQAFWGAAKVAHNNWLISSHYGSDPEFVKNWPFQKTPHVALLKDNVVLKYDVYSIAPYSEGHVELKIPYSRLNGILKPEWFPGKG
;
A
#
# COMPACT_ATOMS: atom_id res chain seq x y z
N MET A 1 60.12 13.42 57.77
CA MET A 1 60.32 12.01 57.38
C MET A 1 58.98 11.28 57.48
N SER A 2 58.68 10.43 56.48
CA SER A 2 57.48 9.61 56.28
C SER A 2 56.25 10.37 55.73
N LEU A 3 55.91 10.42 54.43
CA LEU A 3 55.62 9.43 53.36
C LEU A 3 54.27 8.69 53.47
N LEU A 4 53.37 9.04 52.51
CA LEU A 4 52.39 8.20 51.76
C LEU A 4 51.14 7.70 52.54
N LYS A 5 49.89 7.73 52.05
CA LYS A 5 49.35 7.33 50.72
C LYS A 5 48.01 7.99 50.35
N PHE A 6 47.77 8.01 49.05
CA PHE A 6 46.62 8.42 48.24
C PHE A 6 45.33 7.58 48.42
N ALA A 7 44.26 8.10 47.78
CA ALA A 7 43.03 7.46 47.29
C ALA A 7 41.81 7.55 48.24
N SER A 8 40.59 7.86 47.82
CA SER A 8 40.02 7.98 46.48
C SER A 8 38.79 8.89 46.56
N MET A 9 38.71 9.88 45.68
CA MET A 9 37.60 10.81 45.53
C MET A 9 37.06 10.64 44.10
N THR A 10 36.20 9.64 43.87
CA THR A 10 35.31 9.57 42.70
C THR A 10 34.42 8.34 42.79
N CYS A 11 33.10 8.55 42.81
CA CYS A 11 32.07 7.70 42.18
C CYS A 11 30.67 7.98 42.78
N ILE A 12 30.10 9.15 42.48
CA ILE A 12 28.64 9.36 42.56
C ILE A 12 28.23 10.20 41.35
N ALA A 13 28.07 9.58 40.18
CA ALA A 13 27.44 10.21 39.01
C ALA A 13 27.13 9.20 37.88
N LEU A 14 26.51 8.04 38.14
CA LEU A 14 26.19 7.08 37.07
C LEU A 14 24.87 6.28 37.27
N THR A 15 23.76 6.92 37.66
CA THR A 15 22.47 6.18 37.77
C THR A 15 21.25 6.81 37.11
N LEU A 16 21.36 7.88 36.32
CA LEU A 16 20.16 8.54 35.73
C LEU A 16 19.97 8.36 34.21
N GLY A 17 20.70 7.46 33.56
CA GLY A 17 20.61 7.27 32.09
C GLY A 17 19.67 6.16 31.60
N ALA A 18 19.13 5.29 32.48
CA ALA A 18 18.59 3.99 32.03
C ALA A 18 17.06 3.91 31.82
N CYS A 19 16.29 4.97 32.07
CA CYS A 19 14.81 4.88 32.00
C CYS A 19 14.17 5.33 30.69
N GLN A 20 14.92 5.82 29.69
CA GLN A 20 14.30 6.32 28.44
C GLN A 20 14.06 5.25 27.36
N SER A 21 14.60 4.03 27.52
CA SER A 21 14.42 2.96 26.52
C SER A 21 13.18 2.08 26.73
N VAL A 22 12.45 2.25 27.85
CA VAL A 22 11.35 1.35 28.24
C VAL A 22 9.97 1.83 27.76
N PHE A 23 9.86 3.07 27.28
CA PHE A 23 8.59 3.69 26.87
C PHE A 23 8.59 4.10 25.39
N GLN A 24 8.92 3.19 24.47
CA GLN A 24 8.41 3.35 23.11
C GLN A 24 6.89 3.11 23.16
N PRO A 25 6.05 4.07 22.75
CA PRO A 25 4.60 3.86 22.72
C PRO A 25 4.27 2.59 21.94
N ALA A 26 3.34 1.76 22.41
CA ALA A 26 2.94 0.52 21.74
C ALA A 26 2.53 0.72 20.25
N VAL A 27 2.17 1.96 19.90
CA VAL A 27 1.87 2.44 18.54
C VAL A 27 3.09 2.44 17.60
N GLN A 28 4.32 2.43 18.11
CA GLN A 28 5.53 2.42 17.27
C GLN A 28 6.05 1.01 16.95
N LYS A 29 5.66 -0.02 17.71
CA LYS A 29 6.01 -1.42 17.40
C LYS A 29 5.20 -1.92 16.21
N PRO A 30 5.79 -2.59 15.20
CA PRO A 30 5.02 -3.18 14.12
C PRO A 30 3.90 -4.10 14.63
N LEU A 31 2.74 -4.01 14.00
CA LEU A 31 1.59 -4.86 14.24
C LEU A 31 1.89 -6.28 13.75
N ALA A 32 1.62 -7.28 14.59
CA ALA A 32 1.71 -8.67 14.20
C ALA A 32 0.56 -9.03 13.25
N PHE A 33 0.85 -9.89 12.28
CA PHE A 33 -0.13 -10.37 11.31
C PHE A 33 0.22 -11.79 10.85
N ALA A 34 -0.79 -12.50 10.35
CA ALA A 34 -0.64 -13.79 9.70
C ALA A 34 -1.15 -13.70 8.25
N ASN A 35 -0.54 -14.47 7.34
CA ASN A 35 -1.07 -14.63 5.99
C ASN A 35 -2.16 -15.70 6.01
N ASP A 36 -3.21 -15.49 5.22
CA ASP A 36 -4.30 -16.44 4.98
C ASP A 36 -4.45 -16.61 3.47
N ALA A 37 -3.86 -17.69 2.95
CA ALA A 37 -3.78 -17.97 1.53
C ALA A 37 -4.55 -19.25 1.19
N SER A 38 -5.38 -19.16 0.15
CA SER A 38 -6.13 -20.29 -0.38
C SER A 38 -6.20 -20.24 -1.90
N GLU A 39 -6.18 -21.41 -2.51
CA GLU A 39 -6.40 -21.58 -3.94
C GLU A 39 -7.42 -22.70 -4.14
N GLN A 40 -8.39 -22.46 -5.02
CA GLN A 40 -9.43 -23.43 -5.34
C GLN A 40 -9.71 -23.45 -6.84
N VAL A 41 -9.86 -24.65 -7.37
CA VAL A 41 -10.29 -24.90 -8.74
C VAL A 41 -11.75 -25.36 -8.77
N LYS A 42 -12.45 -25.12 -9.89
CA LYS A 42 -13.85 -25.53 -10.06
C LYS A 42 -14.01 -27.03 -9.85
N ALA A 43 -14.90 -27.42 -8.93
CA ALA A 43 -15.16 -28.82 -8.60
C ALA A 43 -15.59 -29.63 -9.84
N GLY A 44 -15.02 -30.83 -9.99
CA GLY A 44 -15.31 -31.72 -11.13
C GLY A 44 -14.63 -31.31 -12.44
N CYS A 45 -13.85 -30.23 -12.46
CA CYS A 45 -13.02 -29.88 -13.61
C CYS A 45 -11.68 -30.62 -13.59
N THR A 46 -11.20 -31.02 -14.77
CA THR A 46 -9.88 -31.64 -14.96
C THR A 46 -9.14 -30.97 -16.11
N GLY A 47 -7.85 -30.67 -15.93
CA GLY A 47 -7.00 -30.06 -16.96
C GLY A 47 -6.49 -28.68 -16.58
N GLN A 48 -5.77 -28.04 -17.51
CA GLN A 48 -5.12 -26.74 -17.28
C GLN A 48 -6.07 -25.55 -17.41
N ASP A 49 -7.20 -25.72 -18.08
CA ASP A 49 -8.19 -24.66 -18.29
C ASP A 49 -9.25 -24.60 -17.18
N CYS A 50 -9.00 -25.24 -16.03
CA CYS A 50 -9.96 -25.25 -14.95
C CYS A 50 -10.08 -23.87 -14.30
N PRO A 51 -11.31 -23.35 -14.11
CA PRO A 51 -11.48 -22.06 -13.48
C PRO A 51 -10.90 -22.06 -12.07
N LEU A 52 -10.22 -20.97 -11.71
CA LEU A 52 -9.40 -20.89 -10.51
C LEU A 52 -9.66 -19.58 -9.75
N VAL A 53 -9.72 -19.68 -8.43
CA VAL A 53 -9.73 -18.54 -7.52
C VAL A 53 -8.56 -18.69 -6.56
N ASN A 54 -7.68 -17.69 -6.52
CA ASN A 54 -6.61 -17.57 -5.54
C ASN A 54 -6.85 -16.32 -4.67
N ILE A 55 -6.87 -16.50 -3.36
CA ILE A 55 -7.05 -15.43 -2.38
C ILE A 55 -5.92 -15.53 -1.36
N ASP A 56 -5.07 -14.51 -1.29
CA ASP A 56 -3.95 -14.38 -0.35
C ASP A 56 -4.11 -13.09 0.47
N THR A 57 -4.72 -13.20 1.64
CA THR A 57 -5.07 -12.06 2.50
C THR A 57 -4.29 -12.07 3.81
N LEU A 58 -4.58 -11.11 4.68
CA LEU A 58 -3.91 -10.90 5.95
C LEU A 58 -4.92 -10.91 7.09
N HIS A 59 -4.48 -11.40 8.25
CA HIS A 59 -5.21 -11.33 9.51
C HIS A 59 -4.37 -10.60 10.55
N PHE A 60 -4.95 -9.57 11.17
CA PHE A 60 -4.33 -8.78 12.24
C PHE A 60 -5.10 -8.98 13.55
N PRO A 61 -4.63 -9.88 14.45
CA PRO A 61 -5.34 -10.19 15.70
C PRO A 61 -5.69 -8.96 16.55
N ASP A 62 -4.77 -7.97 16.56
CA ASP A 62 -4.90 -6.74 17.34
C ASP A 62 -5.54 -5.56 16.56
N ALA A 63 -5.97 -5.77 15.31
CA ALA A 63 -6.60 -4.74 14.48
C ALA A 63 -7.70 -5.29 13.55
N PRO A 64 -8.79 -5.86 14.10
CA PRO A 64 -9.87 -6.46 13.29
C PRO A 64 -10.58 -5.46 12.35
N LYS A 65 -10.49 -4.15 12.63
CA LYS A 65 -10.98 -3.12 11.70
C LYS A 65 -10.18 -3.09 10.39
N LEU A 66 -8.87 -3.37 10.45
CA LEU A 66 -8.02 -3.44 9.27
C LEU A 66 -8.37 -4.66 8.42
N ASP A 67 -8.63 -5.82 9.04
CA ASP A 67 -9.09 -7.02 8.35
C ASP A 67 -10.37 -6.73 7.53
N ALA A 68 -11.36 -6.10 8.16
CA ALA A 68 -12.61 -5.72 7.48
C ALA A 68 -12.39 -4.73 6.32
N MET A 69 -11.45 -3.79 6.46
CA MET A 69 -11.09 -2.86 5.38
C MET A 69 -10.41 -3.57 4.22
N ILE A 70 -9.50 -4.51 4.52
CA ILE A 70 -8.81 -5.33 3.52
C ILE A 70 -9.82 -6.16 2.74
N GLU A 71 -10.71 -6.90 3.42
CA GLU A 71 -11.74 -7.69 2.76
C GLU A 71 -12.65 -6.81 1.89
N ASN A 72 -13.16 -5.70 2.42
CA ASN A 72 -14.02 -4.81 1.63
C ASN A 72 -13.31 -4.25 0.39
N ARG A 73 -12.03 -3.89 0.51
CA ARG A 73 -11.27 -3.31 -0.60
C ARG A 73 -10.94 -4.35 -1.65
N LEU A 74 -10.55 -5.57 -1.27
CA LEU A 74 -10.37 -6.68 -2.20
C LEU A 74 -11.67 -7.02 -2.94
N LEU A 75 -12.80 -7.08 -2.24
CA LEU A 75 -14.11 -7.29 -2.86
C LEU A 75 -14.46 -6.19 -3.87
N ARG A 76 -14.15 -4.92 -3.56
CA ARG A 76 -14.39 -3.82 -4.52
C ARG A 76 -13.55 -3.95 -5.78
N MET A 77 -12.39 -4.60 -5.72
CA MET A 77 -11.55 -4.88 -6.89
C MET A 77 -12.12 -5.99 -7.78
N THR A 78 -13.21 -6.66 -7.38
CA THR A 78 -13.92 -7.65 -8.20
C THR A 78 -15.09 -7.07 -8.98
N VAL A 79 -15.38 -5.77 -8.84
CA VAL A 79 -16.45 -5.07 -9.56
C VAL A 79 -15.87 -4.54 -10.86
N ASN A 80 -16.16 -5.20 -11.98
CA ASN A 80 -15.56 -4.92 -13.30
C ASN A 80 -16.58 -4.36 -14.31
N SER A 81 -17.87 -4.40 -13.99
CA SER A 81 -18.98 -3.84 -14.76
C SER A 81 -19.94 -3.05 -13.86
N PRO A 82 -20.68 -2.03 -14.39
CA PRO A 82 -21.72 -1.34 -13.63
C PRO A 82 -22.80 -2.26 -13.03
N ASP A 83 -23.03 -3.43 -13.65
CA ASP A 83 -24.02 -4.42 -13.19
C ASP A 83 -23.48 -5.38 -12.13
N ASP A 84 -22.17 -5.39 -11.89
CA ASP A 84 -21.56 -6.28 -10.91
C ASP A 84 -21.97 -5.88 -9.49
N LYS A 85 -22.40 -6.87 -8.71
CA LYS A 85 -22.73 -6.70 -7.31
C LYS A 85 -21.53 -7.08 -6.45
N LEU A 86 -21.24 -6.24 -5.46
CA LEU A 86 -20.26 -6.56 -4.45
C LEU A 86 -20.71 -7.81 -3.68
N ALA A 87 -19.87 -8.85 -3.64
CA ALA A 87 -20.15 -10.04 -2.86
C ALA A 87 -20.08 -9.72 -1.35
N PRO A 88 -20.83 -10.45 -0.49
CA PRO A 88 -20.87 -10.17 0.94
C PRO A 88 -19.60 -10.60 1.70
N SER A 89 -18.76 -11.46 1.12
CA SER A 89 -17.47 -11.90 1.66
C SER A 89 -16.58 -12.47 0.56
N LEU A 90 -15.27 -12.59 0.81
CA LEU A 90 -14.33 -13.22 -0.13
C LEU A 90 -14.71 -14.68 -0.43
N ASN A 91 -15.19 -15.41 0.58
CA ASN A 91 -15.70 -16.76 0.39
C ASN A 91 -16.93 -16.79 -0.52
N ALA A 92 -17.89 -15.87 -0.33
CA ALA A 92 -19.07 -15.81 -1.19
C ALA A 92 -18.71 -15.43 -2.65
N TYR A 93 -17.72 -14.55 -2.83
CA TYR A 93 -17.15 -14.26 -4.15
C TYR A 93 -16.56 -15.51 -4.80
N ARG A 94 -15.69 -16.24 -4.08
CA ARG A 94 -15.06 -17.48 -4.57
C ARG A 94 -16.10 -18.51 -5.03
N GLU A 95 -17.08 -18.81 -4.17
CA GLU A 95 -18.12 -19.79 -4.50
C GLU A 95 -18.94 -19.36 -5.72
N HIS A 96 -19.26 -18.06 -5.82
CA HIS A 96 -19.97 -17.53 -6.98
C HIS A 96 -19.14 -17.66 -8.26
N PHE A 97 -17.88 -17.20 -8.24
CA PHE A 97 -16.97 -17.24 -9.38
C PHE A 97 -16.77 -18.68 -9.86
N LEU A 98 -16.41 -19.62 -8.97
CA LEU A 98 -16.19 -21.01 -9.35
C LEU A 98 -17.44 -21.68 -9.93
N ARG A 99 -18.65 -21.27 -9.49
CA ARG A 99 -19.90 -21.78 -10.05
C ARG A 99 -20.17 -21.26 -11.46
N THR A 100 -19.94 -19.97 -11.73
CA THR A 100 -20.37 -19.31 -12.98
C THR A 100 -19.27 -19.13 -14.02
N ALA A 101 -18.00 -19.24 -13.64
CA ALA A 101 -16.88 -19.00 -14.55
C ALA A 101 -16.81 -20.02 -15.70
N ASP A 102 -16.54 -19.49 -16.89
CA ASP A 102 -16.20 -20.25 -18.09
C ASP A 102 -14.78 -20.83 -18.00
N SER A 103 -14.48 -21.80 -18.87
CA SER A 103 -13.15 -22.40 -19.01
C SER A 103 -12.06 -21.34 -19.15
N ARG A 104 -10.89 -21.60 -18.57
CA ARG A 104 -9.69 -20.73 -18.53
C ARG A 104 -9.82 -19.49 -17.63
N ASN A 105 -11.01 -19.12 -17.16
CA ASN A 105 -11.17 -17.95 -16.31
C ASN A 105 -10.48 -18.12 -14.96
N SER A 106 -9.72 -17.13 -14.53
CA SER A 106 -9.07 -17.15 -13.22
C SER A 106 -9.12 -15.78 -12.55
N THR A 107 -9.14 -15.77 -11.23
CA THR A 107 -9.11 -14.55 -10.43
C THR A 107 -8.15 -14.70 -9.25
N TYR A 108 -7.37 -13.65 -9.02
CA TYR A 108 -6.39 -13.56 -7.95
C TYR A 108 -6.68 -12.30 -7.15
N LEU A 109 -6.75 -12.42 -5.83
CA LEU A 109 -6.91 -11.31 -4.90
C LEU A 109 -5.82 -11.42 -3.84
N GLN A 110 -5.05 -10.36 -3.64
CA GLN A 110 -3.94 -10.36 -2.69
C GLN A 110 -3.89 -9.08 -1.87
N ALA A 111 -3.64 -9.23 -0.56
CA ALA A 111 -3.26 -8.15 0.34
C ALA A 111 -1.87 -8.43 0.93
N LYS A 112 -1.01 -7.42 0.96
CA LYS A 112 0.33 -7.53 1.51
C LYS A 112 0.68 -6.30 2.35
N VAL A 113 1.30 -6.50 3.51
CA VAL A 113 1.93 -5.41 4.24
C VAL A 113 3.11 -4.90 3.44
N ARG A 114 2.99 -3.71 2.87
CA ARG A 114 4.04 -3.02 2.12
C ARG A 114 5.08 -2.46 3.07
N GLU A 115 4.63 -1.82 4.15
CA GLU A 115 5.49 -1.22 5.16
C GLU A 115 4.74 -1.01 6.49
N GLN A 116 5.47 -0.95 7.60
CA GLN A 116 4.99 -0.42 8.88
C GLN A 116 6.01 0.55 9.47
N HIS A 117 5.59 1.78 9.77
CA HIS A 117 6.43 2.81 10.39
C HIS A 117 5.54 3.86 11.07
N ASP A 118 6.05 4.55 12.09
CA ASP A 118 5.39 5.72 12.71
C ASP A 118 3.91 5.52 13.12
N GLY A 119 3.51 4.29 13.43
CA GLY A 119 2.11 3.96 13.74
C GLY A 119 1.18 3.82 12.52
N LEU A 120 1.73 3.80 11.32
CA LEU A 120 1.06 3.45 10.07
C LEU A 120 1.32 1.98 9.71
N VAL A 121 0.30 1.34 9.14
CA VAL A 121 0.40 0.06 8.42
C VAL A 121 -0.04 0.31 6.99
N ILE A 122 0.89 0.20 6.06
CA ILE A 122 0.62 0.39 4.64
C ILE A 122 0.37 -0.99 4.03
N VAL A 123 -0.87 -1.22 3.57
CA VAL A 123 -1.25 -2.46 2.90
C VAL A 123 -1.38 -2.18 1.41
N GLU A 124 -0.66 -2.94 0.60
CA GLU A 124 -0.82 -2.96 -0.84
C GLU A 124 -1.78 -4.08 -1.23
N LEU A 125 -2.69 -3.75 -2.15
CA LEU A 125 -3.73 -4.65 -2.63
C LEU A 125 -3.52 -4.88 -4.12
N SER A 126 -3.68 -6.14 -4.54
CA SER A 126 -3.58 -6.55 -5.93
C SER A 126 -4.78 -7.41 -6.31
N SER A 127 -5.27 -7.21 -7.53
CA SER A 127 -6.16 -8.16 -8.18
C SER A 127 -5.61 -8.53 -9.55
N TYR A 128 -6.03 -9.68 -10.06
CA TYR A 128 -5.87 -10.06 -11.46
C TYR A 128 -7.09 -10.87 -11.88
N LEU A 129 -7.78 -10.44 -12.92
CA LEU A 129 -8.91 -11.15 -13.51
C LEU A 129 -8.59 -11.54 -14.94
N ASP A 130 -8.53 -12.84 -15.22
CA ASP A 130 -8.48 -13.40 -16.57
C ASP A 130 -9.85 -13.99 -16.94
N THR A 131 -10.44 -13.48 -18.01
CA THR A 131 -11.71 -13.94 -18.58
C THR A 131 -11.52 -14.66 -19.92
N GLY A 132 -10.32 -15.17 -20.20
CA GLY A 132 -9.99 -15.92 -21.40
C GLY A 132 -9.63 -15.05 -22.61
N GLY A 133 -9.46 -13.74 -22.42
CA GLY A 133 -9.05 -12.79 -23.46
C GLY A 133 -7.57 -12.88 -23.85
N ALA A 134 -7.05 -11.81 -24.46
CA ALA A 134 -5.64 -11.70 -24.85
C ALA A 134 -4.70 -11.68 -23.64
N HIS A 135 -5.13 -11.03 -22.55
CA HIS A 135 -4.49 -11.03 -21.24
C HIS A 135 -5.54 -10.72 -20.18
N GLY A 136 -5.27 -11.08 -18.92
CA GLY A 136 -6.09 -10.63 -17.80
C GLY A 136 -5.84 -9.16 -17.45
N MET A 137 -6.65 -8.66 -16.52
CA MET A 137 -6.66 -7.28 -16.07
C MET A 137 -6.18 -7.18 -14.62
N PRO A 138 -5.00 -6.58 -14.37
CA PRO A 138 -4.50 -6.37 -13.03
C PRO A 138 -5.07 -5.08 -12.41
N GLY A 139 -5.49 -5.15 -11.16
CA GLY A 139 -5.87 -3.98 -10.35
C GLY A 139 -4.89 -3.75 -9.20
N ARG A 140 -4.76 -2.50 -8.75
CA ARG A 140 -3.98 -2.14 -7.56
C ARG A 140 -4.77 -1.27 -6.59
N GLY A 141 -4.28 -1.20 -5.36
CA GLY A 141 -4.83 -0.31 -4.34
C GLY A 141 -3.93 -0.22 -3.11
N PHE A 142 -4.19 0.78 -2.29
CA PHE A 142 -3.54 0.93 -0.99
C PHE A 142 -4.56 1.16 0.12
N ILE A 143 -4.17 0.78 1.34
CA ILE A 143 -4.77 1.23 2.59
C ILE A 143 -3.63 1.84 3.42
N ASN A 144 -3.82 3.08 3.88
CA ASN A 144 -2.88 3.78 4.77
C ASN A 144 -3.44 3.73 6.18
N TYR A 145 -3.33 2.60 6.86
CA TYR A 145 -4.01 2.43 8.14
C TYR A 145 -3.27 3.12 9.28
N SER A 146 -3.88 4.13 9.88
CA SER A 146 -3.39 4.76 11.10
C SER A 146 -3.84 3.95 12.31
N ARG A 147 -2.86 3.42 13.08
CA ARG A 147 -3.14 2.67 14.31
C ARG A 147 -3.68 3.56 15.43
N SER A 148 -3.25 4.82 15.48
CA SER A 148 -3.72 5.79 16.48
C SER A 148 -5.17 6.22 16.21
N GLN A 149 -5.53 6.44 14.94
CA GLN A 149 -6.89 6.83 14.54
C GLN A 149 -7.81 5.62 14.26
N GLN A 150 -7.24 4.42 14.16
CA GLN A 150 -7.93 3.18 13.75
C GLN A 150 -8.74 3.31 12.45
N LYS A 151 -8.21 4.04 11.47
CA LYS A 151 -8.87 4.33 10.19
C LYS A 151 -7.90 4.31 9.01
N ASP A 152 -8.43 4.16 7.81
CA ASP A 152 -7.71 4.47 6.57
C ASP A 152 -7.50 5.98 6.46
N VAL A 153 -6.27 6.39 6.15
CA VAL A 153 -5.88 7.78 5.92
C VAL A 153 -6.03 8.04 4.42
N THR A 154 -7.12 8.69 4.04
CA THR A 154 -7.37 9.06 2.63
C THR A 154 -6.47 10.23 2.22
N LEU A 155 -6.31 10.47 0.91
CA LEU A 155 -5.59 11.67 0.44
C LEU A 155 -6.12 12.96 1.08
N GLN A 156 -7.43 13.08 1.29
CA GLN A 156 -8.01 14.26 1.94
C GLN A 156 -7.64 14.37 3.42
N ASP A 157 -7.47 13.25 4.12
CA ASP A 157 -6.96 13.23 5.50
C ASP A 157 -5.47 13.63 5.57
N MET A 158 -4.70 13.33 4.52
CA MET A 158 -3.26 13.60 4.42
C MET A 158 -2.95 15.09 4.26
N LEU A 159 -3.81 15.83 3.57
CA LEU A 159 -3.50 17.19 3.09
C LEU A 159 -3.95 18.28 4.05
N LEU A 160 -3.17 19.35 4.12
CA LEU A 160 -3.64 20.63 4.68
C LEU A 160 -4.82 21.16 3.84
N PRO A 161 -5.78 21.88 4.46
CA PRO A 161 -6.93 22.43 3.73
C PRO A 161 -6.51 23.28 2.53
N GLY A 162 -7.11 23.04 1.36
CA GLY A 162 -6.82 23.76 0.13
C GLY A 162 -5.58 23.30 -0.65
N GLN A 163 -4.80 22.34 -0.14
CA GLN A 163 -3.51 21.97 -0.74
C GLN A 163 -3.56 20.85 -1.79
N GLU A 164 -4.75 20.39 -2.19
CA GLU A 164 -4.88 19.30 -3.18
C GLU A 164 -4.26 19.66 -4.54
N GLN A 165 -4.46 20.90 -5.01
CA GLN A 165 -3.85 21.35 -6.27
C GLN A 165 -2.31 21.35 -6.18
N ALA A 166 -1.76 21.78 -5.04
CA ALA A 166 -0.32 21.78 -4.80
C ALA A 166 0.24 20.35 -4.75
N PHE A 167 -0.47 19.42 -4.11
CA PHE A 167 -0.12 17.99 -4.11
C PHE A 167 -0.02 17.42 -5.52
N TRP A 168 -1.05 17.65 -6.34
CA TRP A 168 -1.04 17.17 -7.73
C TRP A 168 -0.01 17.91 -8.61
N GLY A 169 0.36 19.14 -8.25
CA GLY A 169 1.50 19.84 -8.84
C GLY A 169 2.83 19.12 -8.56
N ALA A 170 3.05 18.68 -7.32
CA ALA A 170 4.22 17.87 -6.96
C ALA A 170 4.21 16.49 -7.65
N ALA A 171 3.04 15.86 -7.76
CA ALA A 171 2.85 14.62 -8.51
C ALA A 171 3.19 14.77 -9.99
N LYS A 172 2.78 15.87 -10.63
CA LYS A 172 3.11 16.16 -12.03
C LYS A 172 4.62 16.34 -12.25
N VAL A 173 5.33 16.93 -11.29
CA VAL A 173 6.79 16.97 -11.32
C VAL A 173 7.39 15.56 -11.23
N ALA A 174 6.88 14.70 -10.35
CA ALA A 174 7.32 13.31 -10.27
C ALA A 174 7.06 12.53 -11.58
N HIS A 175 5.92 12.78 -12.23
CA HIS A 175 5.60 12.22 -13.55
C HIS A 175 6.59 12.66 -14.63
N ASN A 176 6.91 13.95 -14.69
CA ASN A 176 7.90 14.45 -15.65
C ASN A 176 9.29 13.83 -15.40
N ASN A 177 9.69 13.65 -14.14
CA ASN A 177 10.93 12.96 -13.82
C ASN A 177 10.91 11.50 -14.27
N TRP A 178 9.79 10.80 -14.09
CA TRP A 178 9.61 9.43 -14.59
C TRP A 178 9.71 9.35 -16.12
N LEU A 179 9.05 10.24 -16.85
CA LEU A 179 9.18 10.33 -18.32
C LEU A 179 10.64 10.49 -18.75
N ILE A 180 11.41 11.35 -18.07
CA ILE A 180 12.83 11.56 -18.37
C ILE A 180 13.64 10.29 -18.07
N SER A 181 13.48 9.69 -16.88
CA SER A 181 14.25 8.51 -16.49
C SER A 181 13.95 7.28 -17.34
N SER A 182 12.72 7.18 -17.84
CA SER A 182 12.27 6.09 -18.72
C SER A 182 12.51 6.38 -20.19
N HIS A 183 13.19 7.49 -20.53
CA HIS A 183 13.50 7.94 -21.90
C HIS A 183 12.28 8.27 -22.78
N TYR A 184 11.07 8.32 -22.21
CA TYR A 184 9.85 8.73 -22.91
C TYR A 184 9.72 10.25 -23.04
N GLY A 185 10.44 11.03 -22.23
CA GLY A 185 10.34 12.49 -22.22
C GLY A 185 10.73 13.16 -23.55
N SER A 186 11.50 12.49 -24.40
CA SER A 186 11.88 12.94 -25.74
C SER A 186 10.97 12.43 -26.86
N ASP A 187 9.95 11.62 -26.55
CA ASP A 187 8.96 11.11 -27.50
C ASP A 187 7.66 11.94 -27.39
N PRO A 188 7.42 12.88 -28.32
CA PRO A 188 6.23 13.73 -28.26
C PRO A 188 4.92 12.94 -28.44
N GLU A 189 4.93 11.82 -29.16
CA GLU A 189 3.74 11.00 -29.36
C GLU A 189 3.39 10.24 -28.08
N PHE A 190 4.39 9.69 -27.39
CA PHE A 190 4.19 9.07 -26.09
C PHE A 190 3.60 10.06 -25.09
N VAL A 191 4.22 11.23 -24.93
CA VAL A 191 3.77 12.26 -23.97
C VAL A 191 2.35 12.75 -24.29
N LYS A 192 2.00 12.85 -25.57
CA LYS A 192 0.66 13.22 -26.01
C LYS A 192 -0.38 12.13 -25.70
N ASN A 193 -0.05 10.87 -25.95
CA ASN A 193 -0.97 9.74 -25.77
C ASN A 193 -1.13 9.34 -24.29
N TRP A 194 -0.12 9.62 -23.47
CA TRP A 194 -0.08 9.26 -22.06
C TRP A 194 0.12 10.50 -21.16
N PRO A 195 -0.86 11.43 -21.13
CA PRO A 195 -0.75 12.61 -20.29
C PRO A 195 -0.84 12.25 -18.82
N PHE A 196 -0.30 13.13 -17.97
CA PHE A 196 -0.46 13.00 -16.52
C PHE A 196 -1.93 12.90 -16.11
N GLN A 197 -2.23 11.92 -15.25
CA GLN A 197 -3.54 11.75 -14.63
C GLN A 197 -3.40 11.71 -13.10
N LYS A 198 -4.49 12.02 -12.38
CA LYS A 198 -4.57 11.76 -10.93
C LYS A 198 -4.82 10.26 -10.70
N THR A 199 -4.41 9.74 -9.56
CA THR A 199 -4.67 8.35 -9.16
C THR A 199 -5.29 8.28 -7.76
N PRO A 200 -6.24 7.36 -7.49
CA PRO A 200 -6.71 7.13 -6.13
C PRO A 200 -5.69 6.35 -5.27
N HIS A 201 -4.64 5.78 -5.86
CA HIS A 201 -3.70 4.88 -5.17
C HIS A 201 -2.50 5.67 -4.63
N VAL A 202 -2.69 6.26 -3.45
CA VAL A 202 -1.67 7.05 -2.73
C VAL A 202 -1.20 6.26 -1.51
N ALA A 203 0.11 6.13 -1.31
CA ALA A 203 0.69 5.47 -0.14
C ALA A 203 1.70 6.37 0.59
N LEU A 204 1.57 6.48 1.92
CA LEU A 204 2.52 7.15 2.80
C LEU A 204 3.62 6.15 3.21
N LEU A 205 4.60 5.90 2.34
CA LEU A 205 5.76 5.08 2.70
C LEU A 205 6.76 5.93 3.49
N LYS A 206 7.69 5.30 4.23
CA LYS A 206 8.60 6.04 5.11
C LYS A 206 9.51 7.01 4.37
N ASP A 207 9.96 6.66 3.16
CA ASP A 207 10.92 7.49 2.44
C ASP A 207 10.26 8.53 1.53
N ASN A 208 9.03 8.27 1.07
CA ASN A 208 8.32 9.09 0.10
C ASN A 208 6.82 8.75 0.06
N VAL A 209 6.04 9.69 -0.47
CA VAL A 209 4.67 9.38 -0.87
C VAL A 209 4.71 8.73 -2.25
N VAL A 210 4.12 7.54 -2.36
CA VAL A 210 4.00 6.81 -3.63
C VAL A 210 2.64 7.05 -4.24
N LEU A 211 2.63 7.30 -5.55
CA LEU A 211 1.45 7.25 -6.40
C LEU A 211 1.58 6.05 -7.33
N LYS A 212 0.66 5.11 -7.25
CA LYS A 212 0.63 3.96 -8.15
C LYS A 212 -0.47 4.12 -9.18
N TYR A 213 -0.21 3.67 -10.40
CA TYR A 213 -1.11 3.85 -11.51
C TYR A 213 -1.60 2.49 -12.02
N ASP A 214 -2.88 2.44 -12.37
CA ASP A 214 -3.43 1.28 -13.07
C ASP A 214 -2.79 1.18 -14.47
N VAL A 215 -2.78 -0.03 -15.03
CA VAL A 215 -2.37 -0.21 -16.43
C VAL A 215 -3.24 0.63 -17.35
N TYR A 216 -2.69 1.10 -18.47
CA TYR A 216 -3.38 1.97 -19.44
C TYR A 216 -3.80 3.36 -18.93
N SER A 217 -3.35 3.83 -17.76
CA SER A 217 -3.67 5.19 -17.34
C SER A 217 -2.68 6.22 -17.88
N ILE A 218 -1.39 6.05 -17.57
CA ILE A 218 -0.31 6.99 -17.91
C ILE A 218 0.83 6.31 -18.69
N ALA A 219 0.62 5.06 -19.10
CA ALA A 219 1.56 4.28 -19.89
C ALA A 219 0.83 3.05 -20.50
N PRO A 220 1.37 2.44 -21.57
CA PRO A 220 0.87 1.18 -22.11
C PRO A 220 0.94 0.05 -21.08
N TYR A 221 0.16 -1.02 -21.30
CA TYR A 221 0.16 -2.21 -20.44
C TYR A 221 1.55 -2.85 -20.23
N SER A 222 2.43 -2.76 -21.23
CA SER A 222 3.79 -3.31 -21.17
C SER A 222 4.64 -2.70 -20.04
N GLU A 223 4.33 -1.48 -19.61
CA GLU A 223 5.01 -0.82 -18.48
C GLU A 223 4.47 -1.26 -17.12
N GLY A 224 3.40 -2.06 -17.11
CA GLY A 224 2.73 -2.49 -15.89
C GLY A 224 2.19 -1.32 -15.08
N HIS A 225 2.28 -1.43 -13.76
CA HIS A 225 1.83 -0.38 -12.84
C HIS A 225 2.95 0.62 -12.57
N VAL A 226 2.87 1.80 -13.19
CA VAL A 226 3.82 2.89 -12.95
C VAL A 226 3.72 3.36 -11.49
N GLU A 227 4.86 3.48 -10.83
CA GLU A 227 4.99 4.07 -9.49
C GLU A 227 5.75 5.40 -9.57
N LEU A 228 5.08 6.50 -9.22
CA LEU A 228 5.72 7.80 -9.04
C LEU A 228 6.04 8.01 -7.55
N LYS A 229 7.22 8.54 -7.27
CA LYS A 229 7.68 8.81 -5.91
C LYS A 229 7.78 10.31 -5.69
N ILE A 230 7.11 10.82 -4.67
CA ILE A 230 7.17 12.23 -4.26
C ILE A 230 7.94 12.31 -2.94
N PRO A 231 9.16 12.87 -2.94
CA PRO A 231 9.92 13.08 -1.72
C PRO A 231 9.15 13.99 -0.76
N TYR A 232 9.16 13.69 0.54
CA TYR A 232 8.50 14.51 1.56
C TYR A 232 8.96 15.99 1.56
N SER A 233 10.21 16.25 1.16
CA SER A 233 10.73 17.62 1.02
C SER A 233 9.92 18.48 0.03
N ARG A 234 9.24 17.86 -0.96
CA ARG A 234 8.35 18.51 -1.93
C ARG A 234 6.93 18.72 -1.41
N LEU A 235 6.63 18.22 -0.21
CA LEU A 235 5.30 18.22 0.39
C LEU A 235 5.20 19.11 1.64
N ASN A 236 6.27 19.87 1.94
CA ASN A 236 6.26 20.88 3.00
C ASN A 236 5.16 21.94 2.72
N GLY A 237 4.30 22.18 3.72
CA GLY A 237 3.15 23.08 3.56
C GLY A 237 2.03 22.51 2.67
N ILE A 238 2.09 21.23 2.30
CA ILE A 238 1.05 20.52 1.53
C ILE A 238 0.46 19.40 2.38
N LEU A 239 1.30 18.49 2.87
CA LEU A 239 0.90 17.45 3.82
C LEU A 239 0.76 18.03 5.23
N LYS A 240 -0.17 17.46 6.01
CA LYS A 240 -0.23 17.77 7.44
C LYS A 240 1.03 17.24 8.14
N PRO A 241 1.60 17.99 9.12
CA PRO A 241 2.88 17.63 9.75
C PRO A 241 2.93 16.23 10.38
N GLU A 242 1.81 15.72 10.90
CA GLU A 242 1.73 14.41 11.53
C GLU A 242 1.94 13.22 10.57
N TRP A 243 1.85 13.45 9.26
CA TRP A 243 2.06 12.42 8.23
C TRP A 243 3.47 12.42 7.65
N PHE A 244 4.35 13.29 8.16
CA PHE A 244 5.77 13.19 7.85
C PHE A 244 6.40 12.07 8.69
N PRO A 245 7.27 11.25 8.09
CA PRO A 245 7.97 10.19 8.79
C PRO A 245 8.82 10.76 9.92
N GLY A 246 8.92 10.05 11.03
CA GLY A 246 9.81 10.41 12.12
C GLY A 246 11.26 10.45 11.62
N LYS A 247 12.03 11.47 12.02
CA LYS A 247 13.49 11.42 11.83
C LYS A 247 14.02 10.30 12.71
N GLY A 248 14.47 9.22 12.07
CA GLY A 248 15.15 8.10 12.75
C GLY A 248 16.45 8.53 13.41
#